data_AF-A0A7V5H519-F1
#
_entry.id   AF-A0A7V5H519-F1
#
_cell.length_a   1.000
_cell.length_b   1.000
_cell.length_c   1.000
_cell.angle_alpha   90.00
_cell.angle_beta   90.00
_cell.angle_gamma   90.00
#
_symmetry.space_group_name_H-M   'P 1'
#
loop_
_entity.id
_entity.type
_entity.pdbx_description
1 polymer ?
#
loop_
_entity_poly.entity_id
_entity_poly.type
_entity_poly.pdbx_seq_one_letter_code
_entity_poly.pdbx_strand_id
1 'polypeptide(L)'
;MKTTIILITISVLLFFGLNFGANSNGGYAGAFMRLGLGARHLALGNSSVAAPVDAYSFYYNPALSALQQKRMFTLSHRFMTLDRKFDFIGFATPIPPGAGFSVGWIHSGVGDIQGYNMIGE
;
A
#
# COMPACT_ATOMS: atom_id res chain seq x y z
N MET A 1 15.05 -2.49 -40.87
CA MET A 1 13.67 -2.04 -41.24
C MET A 1 12.60 -3.05 -40.83
N LYS A 2 12.62 -4.31 -41.31
CA LYS A 2 11.57 -5.30 -40.99
C LYS A 2 11.45 -5.62 -39.49
N THR A 3 12.57 -5.85 -38.81
CA THR A 3 12.64 -6.08 -37.35
C THR A 3 12.15 -4.88 -36.54
N THR A 4 12.51 -3.67 -36.97
CA THR A 4 12.05 -2.41 -36.36
C THR A 4 10.53 -2.27 -36.46
N ILE A 5 9.95 -2.57 -37.62
CA ILE A 5 8.49 -2.53 -37.82
C ILE A 5 7.79 -3.54 -36.92
N ILE A 6 8.33 -4.76 -36.79
CA ILE A 6 7.76 -5.79 -35.91
C ILE A 6 7.77 -5.34 -34.44
N LEU A 7 8.88 -4.76 -33.96
CA LEU A 7 8.99 -4.26 -32.59
C LEU A 7 8.01 -3.11 -32.31
N ILE A 8 7.80 -2.22 -33.29
CA ILE A 8 6.82 -1.14 -33.20
C ILE A 8 5.40 -1.73 -33.15
N THR A 9 5.07 -2.67 -34.02
CA THR A 9 3.75 -3.32 -34.04
C THR A 9 3.44 -4.07 -32.75
N ILE A 10 4.43 -4.78 -32.18
CA ILE A 10 4.28 -5.47 -30.88
C ILE A 10 4.09 -4.45 -29.75
N SER A 11 4.86 -3.36 -29.72
CA SER A 11 4.71 -2.33 -28.71
C SER A 11 3.33 -1.65 -28.77
N VAL A 12 2.83 -1.41 -29.98
CA VAL A 12 1.49 -0.86 -30.22
C VAL A 12 0.40 -1.85 -29.76
N LEU A 13 0.50 -3.13 -30.13
CA LEU A 13 -0.43 -4.16 -29.68
C LEU A 13 -0.46 -4.33 -28.16
N LEU A 14 0.69 -4.27 -27.49
CA LEU A 14 0.78 -4.31 -26.03
C LEU A 14 0.15 -3.08 -25.39
N PHE A 15 0.29 -1.90 -26.01
CA PHE A 15 -0.30 -0.66 -25.49
C PHE A 15 -1.83 -0.66 -25.60
N PHE A 16 -2.39 -1.18 -26.71
CA PHE A 16 -3.84 -1.26 -26.95
C PHE A 16 -4.52 -2.47 -26.29
N GLY A 17 -3.78 -3.51 -25.91
CA GLY A 17 -4.33 -4.69 -25.23
C GLY A 17 -4.60 -4.51 -23.74
N LEU A 18 -4.10 -3.43 -23.12
CA LEU A 18 -4.35 -3.10 -21.72
C LEU A 18 -5.78 -2.57 -21.56
N ASN A 19 -6.71 -3.47 -21.27
CA ASN A 19 -8.05 -3.10 -20.84
C ASN A 19 -7.97 -2.49 -19.43
N PHE A 20 -7.94 -1.15 -19.35
CA PHE A 20 -8.07 -0.43 -18.08
C PHE A 20 -9.53 -0.45 -17.59
N GLY A 21 -10.01 -1.62 -17.19
CA GLY A 21 -11.30 -1.76 -16.52
C GLY A 21 -11.21 -1.24 -15.08
N ALA A 22 -11.54 0.05 -14.88
CA ALA A 22 -11.64 0.62 -13.54
C ALA A 22 -12.94 0.17 -12.86
N ASN A 23 -12.92 -0.98 -12.19
CA ASN A 23 -14.02 -1.37 -11.29
C ASN A 23 -14.04 -0.43 -10.08
N SER A 24 -15.17 0.22 -9.83
CA SER A 24 -15.37 1.12 -8.70
C SER A 24 -15.36 0.33 -7.38
N ASN A 25 -14.19 0.21 -6.77
CA ASN A 25 -14.00 -0.51 -5.51
C ASN A 25 -13.75 0.45 -4.32
N GLY A 26 -13.99 1.75 -4.49
CA GLY A 26 -13.69 2.77 -3.49
C GLY A 26 -14.63 2.75 -2.27
N GLY A 27 -15.84 2.23 -2.42
CA GLY A 27 -16.87 2.20 -1.36
C GLY A 27 -16.85 0.95 -0.47
N TYR A 28 -16.01 -0.05 -0.77
CA TYR A 28 -15.98 -1.28 0.03
C TYR A 28 -15.25 -1.09 1.35
N ALA A 29 -15.67 -1.84 2.37
CA ALA A 29 -14.96 -1.92 3.64
C ALA A 29 -13.49 -2.31 3.39
N GLY A 30 -12.57 -1.62 4.05
CA GLY A 30 -11.14 -1.86 3.88
C GLY A 30 -10.53 -1.28 2.60
N ALA A 31 -11.23 -0.46 1.81
CA ALA A 31 -10.65 0.18 0.61
C ALA A 31 -9.35 0.97 0.90
N PHE A 32 -9.21 1.51 2.11
CA PHE A 32 -7.98 2.18 2.57
C PHE A 32 -6.76 1.25 2.62
N MET A 33 -6.95 -0.08 2.75
CA MET A 33 -5.87 -1.06 2.73
C MET A 33 -5.17 -1.12 1.37
N ARG A 34 -5.73 -0.55 0.30
CA ARG A 34 -5.06 -0.47 -1.00
C ARG A 34 -4.07 0.69 -1.11
N LEU A 35 -4.04 1.60 -0.14
CA LEU A 35 -3.22 2.82 -0.19
C LEU A 35 -1.72 2.56 0.04
N GLY A 36 -1.32 1.37 0.49
CA GLY A 36 0.06 1.05 0.86
C GLY A 36 0.48 1.65 2.21
N LEU A 37 1.46 1.06 2.88
CA LEU A 37 2.02 1.57 4.14
C LEU A 37 3.50 1.96 3.99
N GLY A 38 3.93 3.01 4.67
CA GLY A 38 5.35 3.38 4.77
C GLY A 38 5.94 4.09 3.54
N ALA A 39 6.62 5.21 3.79
CA ALA A 39 7.17 6.07 2.73
C ALA A 39 8.15 5.31 1.81
N ARG A 40 9.01 4.44 2.37
CA ARG A 40 9.97 3.65 1.59
C ARG A 40 9.27 2.67 0.65
N HIS A 41 8.27 1.93 1.13
CA HIS A 41 7.56 0.95 0.32
C HIS A 41 6.76 1.61 -0.80
N LEU A 42 6.16 2.78 -0.53
CA LEU A 42 5.49 3.59 -1.54
C LEU A 42 6.46 4.14 -2.59
N ALA A 43 7.64 4.62 -2.17
CA ALA A 43 8.67 5.10 -3.09
C ALA A 43 9.16 3.99 -4.04
N LEU A 44 9.07 2.73 -3.61
CA LEU A 44 9.30 1.53 -4.43
C LEU A 44 8.06 1.12 -5.25
N GLY A 45 7.12 2.02 -5.49
CA GLY A 45 5.90 1.73 -6.26
C GLY A 45 4.91 0.83 -5.52
N ASN A 46 4.90 0.86 -4.18
CA ASN A 46 4.08 0.01 -3.33
C ASN A 46 4.34 -1.51 -3.53
N SER A 47 5.52 -1.89 -4.06
CA SER A 47 5.85 -3.26 -4.49
C SER A 47 6.70 -4.01 -3.44
N SER A 48 6.21 -4.09 -2.21
CA SER A 48 7.05 -4.50 -1.06
C SER A 48 6.93 -5.94 -0.58
N VAL A 49 6.48 -6.85 -1.45
CA VAL A 49 6.34 -8.28 -1.12
C VAL A 49 7.69 -8.95 -0.85
N ALA A 50 8.77 -8.48 -1.51
CA ALA A 50 10.14 -8.94 -1.34
C ALA A 50 11.07 -7.85 -0.76
N ALA A 51 10.50 -6.78 -0.21
CA ALA A 51 11.24 -5.66 0.35
C ALA A 51 11.86 -6.01 1.73
N PRO A 52 12.70 -5.13 2.30
CA PRO A 52 13.36 -5.38 3.57
C PRO A 52 12.38 -5.67 4.71
N VAL A 53 12.77 -6.57 5.61
CA VAL A 53 11.97 -6.97 6.77
C VAL A 53 11.86 -5.83 7.77
N ASP A 54 10.64 -5.41 8.06
CA ASP A 54 10.33 -4.40 9.08
C ASP A 54 8.91 -4.58 9.65
N ALA A 55 8.43 -3.59 10.41
CA ALA A 55 7.09 -3.61 11.00
C ALA A 55 5.94 -3.56 9.99
N TYR A 56 6.19 -3.32 8.70
CA TYR A 56 5.19 -3.40 7.64
C TYR A 56 5.01 -4.82 7.09
N SER A 57 5.79 -5.80 7.56
CA SER A 57 5.73 -7.20 7.11
C SER A 57 4.33 -7.80 7.26
N PHE A 58 3.60 -7.51 8.35
CA PHE A 58 2.22 -8.00 8.54
C PHE A 58 1.27 -7.58 7.40
N TYR A 59 1.55 -6.46 6.73
CA TYR A 59 0.71 -5.89 5.68
C TYR A 59 1.17 -6.32 4.28
N TYR A 60 2.47 -6.26 3.99
CA TYR A 60 2.98 -6.59 2.64
C TYR A 60 3.21 -8.09 2.42
N ASN A 61 3.78 -8.79 3.40
CA ASN A 61 4.09 -10.20 3.33
C ASN A 61 4.38 -10.77 4.73
N PRO A 62 3.38 -11.38 5.40
CA PRO A 62 3.56 -11.90 6.77
C PRO A 62 4.71 -12.89 6.93
N ALA A 63 5.08 -13.63 5.87
CA ALA A 63 6.20 -14.57 5.88
C ALA A 63 7.56 -13.89 6.14
N LEU A 64 7.70 -12.60 5.82
CA LEU A 64 8.91 -11.83 6.14
C LEU A 64 9.11 -11.66 7.64
N SER A 65 8.06 -11.79 8.47
CA SER A 65 8.18 -11.66 9.92
C SER A 65 9.15 -12.68 10.51
N ALA A 66 9.22 -13.89 9.95
CA ALA A 66 10.15 -14.95 10.39
C ALA A 66 11.62 -14.62 10.08
N LEU A 67 11.88 -13.71 9.15
CA LEU A 67 13.21 -13.27 8.75
C LEU A 67 13.69 -12.04 9.53
N GLN A 68 12.89 -11.56 10.50
CA GLN A 68 13.25 -10.40 11.30
C GLN A 68 14.50 -10.71 12.12
N GLN A 69 15.49 -9.82 12.11
CA GLN A 69 16.74 -10.00 12.84
C GLN A 69 16.82 -9.14 14.11
N LYS A 70 16.06 -8.05 14.15
CA LYS A 70 16.09 -7.07 15.24
C LYS A 70 14.70 -6.58 15.59
N ARG A 71 14.56 -6.03 16.79
CA ARG A 71 13.34 -5.32 17.20
C ARG A 71 13.26 -4.01 16.42
N MET A 72 12.13 -3.76 15.78
CA MET A 72 11.88 -2.57 14.97
C MET A 72 10.56 -1.94 15.37
N PHE A 73 10.60 -0.63 15.55
CA PHE A 73 9.42 0.19 15.78
C PHE A 73 9.30 1.17 14.61
N THR A 74 8.08 1.35 14.11
CA THR A 74 7.83 2.14 12.90
C THR A 74 6.62 3.04 13.09
N LEU A 75 6.75 4.28 12.61
CA LEU A 75 5.70 5.28 12.57
C LEU A 75 5.64 5.87 11.16
N SER A 76 4.45 6.13 10.65
CA SER A 76 4.29 6.93 9.44
C SER A 76 2.99 7.72 9.45
N HIS A 77 3.06 8.94 8.92
CA HIS A 77 1.94 9.84 8.70
C HIS A 77 1.90 10.24 7.22
N ARG A 78 0.72 10.22 6.61
CA ARG A 78 0.50 10.69 5.23
C ARG A 78 -0.70 11.63 5.18
N PHE A 79 -0.46 12.86 4.76
CA PHE A 79 -1.51 13.79 4.35
C PHE A 79 -1.92 13.50 2.90
N MET A 80 -3.21 13.60 2.62
CA MET A 80 -3.80 13.33 1.32
C MET A 80 -4.80 14.45 0.97
N THR A 81 -5.21 14.51 -0.29
CA THR A 81 -6.26 15.44 -0.73
C THR A 81 -7.59 15.16 -0.01
N LEU A 82 -8.47 16.18 0.06
CA LEU A 82 -9.76 16.15 0.77
C LEU A 82 -9.60 15.94 2.29
N ASP A 83 -8.60 16.59 2.90
CA ASP A 83 -8.35 16.56 4.35
C ASP A 83 -8.22 15.15 4.95
N ARG A 84 -7.80 14.21 4.10
CA ARG A 84 -7.60 12.81 4.45
C ARG A 84 -6.25 12.60 5.09
N LYS A 85 -6.24 11.75 6.11
CA LYS A 85 -5.05 11.36 6.88
C LYS A 85 -4.94 9.84 6.89
N PHE A 86 -3.72 9.36 6.71
CA PHE A 86 -3.41 7.93 6.74
C PHE A 86 -2.18 7.67 7.59
N ASP A 87 -2.43 7.09 8.76
CA ASP A 87 -1.47 6.92 9.84
C ASP A 87 -1.21 5.45 10.12
N PHE A 88 0.02 5.17 10.52
CA PHE A 88 0.43 3.83 10.89
C PHE A 88 1.43 3.84 12.04
N ILE A 89 1.23 2.90 12.96
CA ILE A 89 2.16 2.57 14.04
C ILE A 89 2.37 1.06 14.02
N GLY A 90 3.61 0.60 14.10
CA GLY A 90 3.90 -0.83 14.05
C GLY A 90 5.13 -1.23 14.85
N PHE A 91 5.14 -2.50 15.22
CA PHE A 91 6.25 -3.16 15.91
C PHE A 91 6.53 -4.52 15.28
N ALA A 92 7.81 -4.86 15.14
CA ALA A 92 8.25 -6.20 14.75
C ALA A 92 9.42 -6.67 15.61
N THR A 93 9.48 -7.97 15.88
CA THR A 93 10.55 -8.60 16.67
C THR A 93 10.86 -10.00 16.18
N PRO A 94 12.14 -10.44 16.20
CA PRO A 94 12.46 -11.85 16.10
C PRO A 94 11.91 -12.63 17.29
N ILE A 95 11.58 -13.89 17.08
CA ILE A 95 11.27 -14.90 18.09
C ILE A 95 12.20 -16.10 17.82
N PRO A 96 13.31 -16.25 18.57
CA PRO A 96 14.24 -17.37 18.39
C PRO A 96 13.55 -18.73 18.54
N PRO A 97 13.99 -19.80 17.83
CA PRO A 97 15.18 -19.86 16.97
C PRO A 97 14.96 -19.46 15.50
N GLY A 98 13.72 -19.28 15.03
CA GLY A 98 13.46 -19.04 13.59
C GLY A 98 12.07 -18.50 13.26
N ALA A 99 11.39 -17.90 14.23
CA ALA A 99 10.11 -17.25 14.04
C ALA A 99 10.25 -15.74 14.20
N GLY A 100 9.18 -15.02 13.91
CA GLY A 100 9.12 -13.61 14.24
C GLY A 100 7.70 -13.10 14.17
N PHE A 101 7.50 -11.95 14.78
CA PHE A 101 6.20 -11.37 15.03
C PHE A 101 6.19 -9.94 14.52
N SER A 102 5.10 -9.55 13.88
CA SER A 102 4.84 -8.18 13.50
C SER A 102 3.37 -7.84 13.75
N VAL A 103 3.14 -6.62 14.21
CA VAL A 103 1.81 -6.08 14.50
C VAL A 103 1.78 -4.60 14.16
N GLY A 104 0.63 -4.10 13.73
CA GLY A 104 0.47 -2.69 13.46
C GLY A 104 -0.96 -2.21 13.54
N TRP A 105 -1.10 -0.91 13.77
CA TRP A 105 -2.34 -0.16 13.78
C TRP A 105 -2.38 0.75 12.57
N ILE A 106 -3.42 0.62 11.74
CA ILE A 106 -3.66 1.48 10.58
C ILE A 106 -4.86 2.37 10.91
N HIS A 107 -4.68 3.68 10.77
CA HIS A 107 -5.76 4.66 10.89
C HIS A 107 -5.94 5.38 9.56
N SER A 108 -7.15 5.36 9.02
CA SER A 108 -7.54 6.13 7.84
C SER A 108 -8.73 7.00 8.22
N GLY A 109 -8.58 8.32 8.09
CA GLY A 109 -9.60 9.27 8.48
C GLY A 109 -9.69 10.46 7.52
N VAL A 110 -10.75 11.22 7.65
CA VAL A 110 -10.94 12.54 7.03
C VAL A 110 -11.39 13.51 8.12
N GLY A 111 -10.77 14.68 8.13
CA GLY A 111 -11.16 15.78 9.04
C GLY A 111 -12.23 16.67 8.42
N ASP A 112 -12.78 17.57 9.23
CA ASP A 112 -13.54 18.74 8.76
C ASP A 112 -14.69 18.44 7.78
N ILE A 113 -15.37 17.30 7.96
CA ILE A 113 -16.57 16.98 7.19
C ILE A 113 -17.70 17.92 7.62
N GLN A 114 -18.14 18.76 6.70
CA GLN A 114 -19.36 19.55 6.87
C GLN A 114 -20.56 18.61 6.89
N GLY A 115 -21.30 18.61 8.00
CA GLY A 115 -22.59 17.93 8.10
C GLY A 115 -23.69 18.85 7.60
N TYR A 116 -24.59 18.33 6.77
CA TYR A 116 -25.79 19.04 6.34
C TYR A 116 -27.02 18.36 6.93
N ASN A 117 -28.03 19.14 7.29
CA ASN A 117 -29.34 18.66 7.70
C ASN A 117 -30.21 18.27 6.49
N MET A 118 -31.45 17.85 6.73
CA MET A 118 -32.39 17.41 5.68
C MET A 118 -32.79 18.51 4.68
N ILE A 119 -32.54 19.78 5.00
CA ILE A 119 -32.79 20.94 4.12
C ILE A 119 -31.49 21.54 3.57
N GLY A 120 -30.32 20.93 3.83
CA GLY A 120 -29.04 21.34 3.26
C GLY A 120 -28.31 22.46 3.99
N GLU A 121 -28.68 22.77 5.23
CA GLU A 121 -27.97 23.71 6.12
C GLU A 121 -27.03 23.00 7.10
#